data_AF-A0A7Y2ZVG5-F1
#
_entry.id   AF-A0A7Y2ZVG5-F1
#
_cell.length_a   1.000
_cell.length_b   1.000
_cell.length_c   1.000
_cell.angle_alpha   90.00
_cell.angle_beta   90.00
_cell.angle_gamma   90.00
#
_symmetry.space_group_name_H-M   'P 1'
#
loop_
_entity.id
_entity.type
_entity.pdbx_description
1 polymer ?
#
loop_
_entity_poly.entity_id
_entity_poly.type
_entity_poly.pdbx_seq_one_letter_code
_entity_poly.pdbx_strand_id
1 'polypeptide(L)'
;MSIRIIVSLMALLLFAGYATADGTGGHLIEVNGKVWIQAPGADKKIARAGITLVPGTKILTGSDGKAEVSLTDGSIIVVQQNSSMVLSGIKRQKKKKTSILIFFGRIWNKVSKAVGGRAGYEVNTPIVVCGVRGTEFETAVADDGSVRVKVNQGTVNVQGDGKDETIKKDQEIDADTDGVGKIRSTKEKADWEMWQNQKRERLKTQGRSIMDNVKSRIMVRKERLEALRARQKDIEKKRELAMKRAKEGDQSAIDEIRRYNEELLAIADEIADLGDAAGCQFGLVDHFGDLATDPRFQMIDGKYVEAEAASMRRIKAMFDQMVQEGTDISLEAMEKMLDEMSDGQRGSLKFQKGSSKDDLFGDQKKE
;
A
#
# COMPACT_ATOMS: atom_id res chain seq x y z
N MET A 1 -46.16 -20.11 51.05
CA MET A 1 -45.43 -18.98 51.66
C MET A 1 -44.60 -18.36 50.55
N SER A 2 -44.87 -17.10 50.24
CA SER A 2 -44.57 -16.42 48.98
C SER A 2 -43.28 -15.59 49.07
N ILE A 3 -42.36 -15.74 48.12
CA ILE A 3 -41.22 -14.83 47.84
C ILE A 3 -40.93 -15.00 46.32
N ARG A 4 -41.40 -14.19 45.36
CA ARG A 4 -41.11 -12.79 44.97
C ARG A 4 -39.63 -12.42 44.73
N ILE A 5 -39.29 -12.30 43.44
CA ILE A 5 -38.40 -11.32 42.77
C ILE A 5 -36.89 -11.57 43.03
N ILE A 6 -36.04 -11.77 42.01
CA ILE A 6 -35.36 -10.71 41.24
C ILE A 6 -34.94 -11.23 39.85
N VAL A 7 -35.31 -10.45 38.84
CA VAL A 7 -34.83 -10.48 37.45
C VAL A 7 -33.36 -10.06 37.42
N SER A 8 -32.47 -10.80 36.76
CA SER A 8 -31.32 -10.16 36.10
C SER A 8 -30.84 -10.97 34.90
N LEU A 9 -31.18 -10.42 33.74
CA LEU A 9 -30.81 -10.78 32.39
C LEU A 9 -29.32 -10.48 32.19
N MET A 10 -28.45 -11.50 32.18
CA MET A 10 -27.04 -11.34 31.80
C MET A 10 -26.81 -12.03 30.46
N ALA A 11 -27.36 -11.42 29.40
CA ALA A 11 -26.92 -11.68 28.04
C ALA A 11 -25.53 -11.05 27.89
N LEU A 12 -24.49 -11.87 28.09
CA LEU A 12 -23.11 -11.51 27.80
C LEU A 12 -22.96 -11.40 26.28
N LEU A 13 -23.22 -10.21 25.76
CA LEU A 13 -22.88 -9.78 24.42
C LEU A 13 -21.36 -9.96 24.23
N LEU A 14 -20.97 -11.02 23.52
CA LEU A 14 -19.72 -11.10 22.81
C LEU A 14 -19.76 -10.03 21.70
N PHE A 15 -19.49 -8.78 22.07
CA PHE A 15 -19.05 -7.76 21.13
C PHE A 15 -17.67 -8.20 20.64
N ALA A 16 -17.66 -8.99 19.56
CA ALA A 16 -16.50 -9.01 18.69
C ALA A 16 -16.24 -7.55 18.30
N GLY A 17 -15.12 -7.01 18.76
CA GLY A 17 -14.66 -5.69 18.34
C GLY A 17 -14.50 -5.71 16.84
N TYR A 18 -15.51 -5.25 16.11
CA TYR A 18 -15.32 -4.82 14.75
C TYR A 18 -14.43 -3.59 14.86
N ALA A 19 -13.13 -3.80 14.64
CA ALA A 19 -12.26 -2.71 14.26
C ALA A 19 -12.94 -2.01 13.07
N THR A 20 -13.47 -0.82 13.31
CA THR A 20 -13.98 0.02 12.24
C THR A 20 -12.77 0.34 11.37
N ALA A 21 -12.66 -0.36 10.24
CA ALA A 21 -11.63 -0.12 9.26
C ALA A 21 -11.74 1.34 8.80
N ASP A 22 -10.71 2.11 9.09
CA ASP A 22 -10.59 3.50 8.69
C ASP A 22 -10.55 3.58 7.16
N GLY A 23 -11.67 3.96 6.54
CA GLY A 23 -11.78 4.68 5.26
C GLY A 23 -11.29 4.06 3.94
N THR A 24 -10.53 2.97 3.89
CA THR A 24 -9.87 2.47 2.65
C THR A 24 -10.36 1.11 2.14
N GLY A 25 -11.51 0.65 2.63
CA GLY A 25 -12.17 -0.55 2.10
C GLY A 25 -12.75 -0.36 0.70
N GLY A 26 -13.12 -1.47 0.05
CA GLY A 26 -13.85 -1.47 -1.21
C GLY A 26 -14.98 -2.50 -1.21
N HIS A 27 -15.84 -2.46 -2.21
CA HIS A 27 -16.87 -3.45 -2.45
C HIS A 27 -16.63 -4.12 -3.79
N LEU A 28 -16.69 -5.45 -3.79
CA LEU A 28 -16.64 -6.23 -5.01
C LEU A 28 -18.01 -6.18 -5.68
N ILE A 29 -18.15 -5.38 -6.73
CA ILE A 29 -19.43 -5.09 -7.39
C ILE A 29 -19.81 -6.19 -8.38
N GLU A 30 -18.84 -6.67 -9.15
CA GLU A 30 -19.05 -7.68 -10.17
C GLU A 30 -17.94 -8.72 -10.15
N VAL A 31 -18.31 -9.98 -10.39
CA VAL A 31 -17.39 -11.11 -10.49
C VAL A 31 -17.83 -11.99 -11.65
N ASN A 32 -16.96 -12.15 -12.64
CA ASN A 32 -17.14 -13.08 -13.75
C ASN A 32 -15.99 -14.08 -13.80
N GLY A 33 -16.28 -15.34 -14.14
CA GLY A 33 -15.30 -16.41 -14.20
C GLY A 33 -14.65 -16.71 -12.84
N LYS A 34 -13.41 -17.20 -12.86
CA LYS A 34 -12.69 -17.57 -11.63
C LYS A 34 -12.00 -16.38 -10.99
N VAL A 35 -12.52 -15.97 -9.83
CA VAL A 35 -11.92 -14.92 -9.00
C VAL A 35 -11.80 -15.42 -7.57
N TRP A 36 -10.67 -15.13 -6.94
CA TRP A 36 -10.41 -15.41 -5.54
C TRP A 36 -10.06 -14.14 -4.79
N ILE A 37 -10.40 -14.12 -3.51
CA ILE A 37 -10.00 -13.10 -2.56
C ILE A 37 -9.30 -13.74 -1.37
N GLN A 38 -8.34 -13.01 -0.80
CA GLN A 38 -7.62 -13.40 0.40
C GLN A 38 -7.44 -12.18 1.29
N ALA A 39 -8.20 -12.12 2.39
CA ALA A 39 -8.02 -11.07 3.40
C ALA A 39 -6.73 -11.31 4.20
N PRO A 40 -6.16 -10.28 4.84
CA PRO A 40 -4.99 -10.44 5.70
C PRO A 40 -5.22 -11.52 6.77
N GLY A 41 -4.27 -12.45 6.90
CA GLY A 41 -4.35 -13.56 7.87
C GLY A 41 -5.41 -14.62 7.58
N ALA A 42 -6.13 -14.53 6.44
CA ALA A 42 -7.16 -15.49 6.06
C ALA A 42 -6.74 -16.36 4.86
N ASP A 43 -7.40 -17.50 4.73
CA ASP A 43 -7.23 -18.37 3.57
C ASP A 43 -7.87 -17.78 2.30
N LYS A 44 -7.30 -18.16 1.16
CA LYS A 44 -7.83 -17.81 -0.16
C LYS A 44 -9.19 -18.48 -0.37
N LYS A 45 -10.20 -17.70 -0.75
CA LYS A 45 -11.56 -18.19 -1.03
C LYS A 45 -12.09 -17.66 -2.36
N ILE A 46 -13.05 -18.35 -2.95
CA ILE A 46 -13.73 -17.91 -4.17
C ILE A 46 -14.49 -16.61 -3.87
N ALA A 47 -14.36 -15.63 -4.75
CA ALA A 47 -14.99 -14.33 -4.62
C ALA A 47 -16.44 -14.36 -5.11
N ARG A 48 -17.28 -13.51 -4.50
CA ARG A 48 -18.68 -13.29 -4.91
C ARG A 48 -18.96 -11.79 -4.88
N ALA A 49 -19.81 -11.33 -5.79
CA ALA A 49 -20.28 -9.95 -5.76
C ALA A 49 -20.96 -9.61 -4.42
N GLY A 50 -20.89 -8.34 -4.02
CA GLY A 50 -21.40 -7.81 -2.75
C GLY A 50 -20.47 -7.97 -1.55
N ILE A 51 -19.31 -8.62 -1.70
CA ILE A 51 -18.34 -8.76 -0.61
C ILE A 51 -17.65 -7.42 -0.34
N THR A 52 -17.56 -7.05 0.94
CA THR A 52 -16.71 -5.95 1.39
C THR A 52 -15.27 -6.43 1.50
N LEU A 53 -14.37 -5.67 0.87
CA LEU A 53 -12.93 -5.87 0.86
C LEU A 53 -12.33 -4.97 1.93
N VAL A 54 -11.70 -5.57 2.92
CA VAL A 54 -10.92 -4.84 3.92
C VAL A 54 -9.56 -4.46 3.34
N PRO A 55 -8.93 -3.37 3.81
CA PRO A 55 -7.55 -3.06 3.44
C PRO A 55 -6.61 -4.25 3.67
N GLY A 56 -5.66 -4.45 2.76
CA GLY A 56 -4.77 -5.61 2.68
C GLY A 56 -5.35 -6.83 1.95
N THR A 57 -6.60 -6.78 1.48
CA THR A 57 -7.20 -7.90 0.73
C THR A 57 -6.55 -8.06 -0.64
N LYS A 58 -6.04 -9.26 -0.91
CA LYS A 58 -5.57 -9.69 -2.24
C LYS A 58 -6.73 -10.19 -3.09
N ILE A 59 -6.74 -9.78 -4.36
CA ILE A 59 -7.67 -10.23 -5.40
C ILE A 59 -6.85 -10.93 -6.48
N LEU A 60 -7.27 -12.14 -6.85
CA LEU A 60 -6.65 -12.95 -7.90
C LEU A 60 -7.70 -13.35 -8.94
N THR A 61 -7.42 -13.14 -10.21
CA THR A 61 -8.29 -13.53 -11.33
C THR A 61 -7.62 -14.61 -12.18
N GLY A 62 -8.39 -15.63 -12.58
CA GLY A 62 -7.94 -16.68 -13.50
C GLY A 62 -7.99 -16.22 -14.97
N SER A 63 -7.80 -17.16 -15.89
CA SER A 63 -7.79 -16.90 -17.35
C SER A 63 -9.14 -16.46 -17.92
N ASP A 64 -10.23 -16.76 -17.24
CA ASP A 64 -11.60 -16.33 -17.53
C ASP A 64 -12.12 -15.30 -16.50
N GLY A 65 -11.28 -14.91 -15.54
CA GLY A 65 -11.65 -14.12 -14.39
C GLY A 65 -11.69 -12.62 -14.68
N LYS A 66 -12.73 -11.94 -14.19
CA LYS A 66 -12.81 -10.47 -14.18
C LYS A 66 -13.52 -10.03 -12.92
N ALA A 67 -13.01 -8.98 -12.28
CA ALA A 67 -13.60 -8.41 -11.08
C ALA A 67 -13.74 -6.89 -11.20
N GLU A 68 -14.84 -6.34 -10.69
CA GLU A 68 -15.03 -4.90 -10.55
C GLU A 68 -15.11 -4.54 -9.07
N VAL A 69 -14.30 -3.59 -8.65
CA VAL A 69 -14.22 -3.08 -7.27
C VAL A 69 -14.60 -1.62 -7.26
N SER A 70 -15.55 -1.25 -6.41
CA SER A 70 -15.85 0.14 -6.08
C SER A 70 -15.20 0.49 -4.75
N LEU A 71 -14.47 1.59 -4.70
CA LEU A 71 -13.86 2.10 -3.49
C LEU A 71 -14.78 3.09 -2.78
N THR A 72 -14.52 3.33 -1.50
CA THR A 72 -15.27 4.27 -0.65
C THR A 72 -15.30 5.70 -1.19
N ASP A 73 -14.29 6.13 -1.95
CA ASP A 73 -14.20 7.45 -2.57
C ASP A 73 -14.93 7.55 -3.93
N GLY A 74 -15.61 6.48 -4.35
CA GLY A 74 -16.31 6.37 -5.62
C GLY A 74 -15.44 5.99 -6.81
N SER A 75 -14.13 5.75 -6.60
CA SER A 75 -13.26 5.22 -7.65
C SER A 75 -13.62 3.78 -8.00
N ILE A 76 -13.37 3.40 -9.25
CA ILE A 76 -13.66 2.06 -9.76
C ILE A 76 -12.37 1.43 -10.28
N ILE A 77 -12.17 0.16 -9.93
CA ILE A 77 -11.06 -0.68 -10.41
C ILE A 77 -11.65 -1.90 -11.09
N VAL A 78 -11.26 -2.14 -12.34
CA VAL A 78 -11.60 -3.36 -13.07
C VAL A 78 -10.33 -4.21 -13.19
N VAL A 79 -10.33 -5.34 -12.48
CA VAL A 79 -9.26 -6.34 -12.51
C VAL A 79 -9.53 -7.32 -13.65
N GLN A 80 -8.62 -7.34 -14.62
CA GLN A 80 -8.73 -8.19 -15.80
C GLN A 80 -8.29 -9.62 -15.49
N GLN A 81 -8.40 -10.53 -16.46
CA GLN A 81 -7.92 -11.91 -16.33
C GLN A 81 -6.43 -12.00 -15.98
N ASN A 82 -6.03 -13.13 -15.39
CA ASN A 82 -4.65 -13.44 -15.02
C ASN A 82 -3.96 -12.31 -14.25
N SER A 83 -4.65 -11.76 -13.26
CA SER A 83 -4.18 -10.59 -12.51
C SER A 83 -4.17 -10.85 -11.02
N SER A 84 -3.18 -10.25 -10.34
CA SER A 84 -3.07 -10.27 -8.88
C SER A 84 -2.82 -8.86 -8.39
N MET A 85 -3.73 -8.36 -7.56
CA MET A 85 -3.61 -7.05 -6.91
C MET A 85 -3.98 -7.10 -5.42
N VAL A 86 -3.59 -6.08 -4.69
CA VAL A 86 -3.93 -5.86 -3.28
C VAL A 86 -4.40 -4.42 -3.10
N LEU A 87 -5.49 -4.23 -2.38
CA LEU A 87 -5.82 -2.92 -1.79
C LEU A 87 -4.88 -2.73 -0.60
N SER A 88 -3.97 -1.76 -0.61
CA SER A 88 -2.99 -1.64 0.49
C SER A 88 -3.69 -1.49 1.84
N GLY A 89 -3.23 -2.27 2.81
CA GLY A 89 -3.64 -2.16 4.21
C GLY A 89 -2.70 -1.33 5.07
N ILE A 90 -1.61 -0.83 4.48
CA ILE A 90 -0.57 -0.15 5.24
C ILE A 90 -1.03 1.28 5.54
N LYS A 91 -1.17 1.58 6.82
CA LYS A 91 -1.58 2.90 7.29
C LYS A 91 -0.50 3.93 6.99
N ARG A 92 -0.93 5.09 6.52
CA ARG A 92 -0.12 6.31 6.48
C ARG A 92 -0.62 7.26 7.56
N GLN A 93 0.31 7.85 8.28
CA GLN A 93 0.07 8.76 9.38
C GLN A 93 -0.21 10.18 8.90
N LYS A 94 0.54 10.70 7.91
CA LYS A 94 0.32 12.08 7.41
C LYS A 94 -0.51 12.13 6.13
N LYS A 95 -0.47 11.08 5.31
CA LYS A 95 -1.07 11.09 3.96
C LYS A 95 -2.32 10.21 3.93
N LYS A 96 -3.51 10.81 3.78
CA LYS A 96 -4.71 10.03 3.39
C LYS A 96 -4.56 9.62 1.92
N LYS A 97 -4.24 8.35 1.68
CA LYS A 97 -4.00 7.81 0.34
C LYS A 97 -4.69 6.48 0.14
N THR A 98 -5.27 6.29 -1.05
CA THR A 98 -5.63 4.98 -1.57
C THR A 98 -4.43 4.44 -2.34
N SER A 99 -3.85 3.34 -1.85
CA SER A 99 -2.74 2.66 -2.53
C SER A 99 -3.22 1.30 -3.04
N ILE A 100 -2.97 1.05 -4.32
CA ILE A 100 -3.26 -0.22 -4.99
C ILE A 100 -1.93 -0.84 -5.40
N LEU A 101 -1.70 -2.09 -5.03
CA LEU A 101 -0.51 -2.83 -5.44
C LEU A 101 -0.93 -3.81 -6.52
N ILE A 102 -0.33 -3.73 -7.70
CA ILE A 102 -0.48 -4.74 -8.75
C ILE A 102 0.82 -5.51 -8.88
N PHE A 103 0.73 -6.83 -8.70
CA PHE A 103 1.89 -7.72 -8.75
C PHE A 103 2.17 -8.19 -10.18
N PHE A 104 1.09 -8.57 -10.88
CA PHE A 104 1.07 -8.94 -12.30
C PHE A 104 -0.36 -8.82 -12.83
N GLY A 105 -0.51 -8.79 -14.15
CA GLY A 105 -1.78 -8.71 -14.86
C GLY A 105 -2.14 -7.29 -15.27
N ARG A 106 -3.44 -6.96 -15.30
CA ARG A 106 -3.92 -5.66 -15.79
C ARG A 106 -5.11 -5.15 -15.00
N ILE A 107 -5.07 -3.86 -14.69
CA ILE A 107 -6.18 -3.13 -14.09
C ILE A 107 -6.53 -1.92 -14.93
N TRP A 108 -7.82 -1.67 -15.09
CA TRP A 108 -8.35 -0.38 -15.54
C TRP A 108 -8.87 0.37 -14.32
N ASN A 109 -8.59 1.66 -14.25
CA ASN A 109 -8.92 2.50 -13.10
C ASN A 109 -9.68 3.73 -13.60
N LYS A 110 -10.79 4.03 -12.93
CA LYS A 110 -11.48 5.31 -13.02
C LYS A 110 -11.48 5.96 -11.66
N VAL A 111 -10.56 6.91 -11.49
CA VAL A 111 -10.31 7.56 -10.20
C VAL A 111 -11.23 8.74 -10.05
N SER A 112 -11.96 8.79 -8.94
CA SER A 112 -12.82 9.90 -8.60
C SER A 112 -12.00 11.19 -8.46
N LYS A 113 -12.57 12.32 -8.90
CA LYS A 113 -11.99 13.64 -8.64
C LYS A 113 -12.30 13.98 -7.18
N ALA A 114 -11.40 13.63 -6.26
CA ALA A 114 -11.59 13.94 -4.84
C ALA A 114 -11.96 15.42 -4.64
N VAL A 115 -13.14 15.67 -4.08
CA VAL A 115 -13.57 17.01 -3.64
C VAL A 115 -12.69 17.40 -2.45
N GLY A 116 -11.94 18.50 -2.54
CA GLY A 116 -11.07 18.98 -1.46
C GLY A 116 -9.59 18.58 -1.53
N GLY A 117 -9.17 17.86 -2.58
CA GLY A 117 -7.76 17.83 -3.03
C GLY A 117 -6.69 17.20 -2.13
N ARG A 118 -7.07 16.54 -1.03
CA ARG A 118 -6.12 15.93 -0.06
C ARG A 118 -5.94 14.41 -0.19
N ALA A 119 -6.83 13.66 -0.83
CA ALA A 119 -6.68 12.21 -0.98
C ALA A 119 -5.85 11.87 -2.24
N GLY A 120 -4.70 11.21 -2.05
CA GLY A 120 -3.88 10.72 -3.16
C GLY A 120 -4.30 9.32 -3.58
N TYR A 121 -4.40 9.05 -4.89
CA TYR A 121 -4.57 7.70 -5.43
C TYR A 121 -3.26 7.27 -6.06
N GLU A 122 -2.76 6.09 -5.71
CA GLU A 122 -1.56 5.54 -6.31
C GLU A 122 -1.71 4.07 -6.70
N VAL A 123 -1.10 3.72 -7.83
CA VAL A 123 -0.90 2.33 -8.23
C VAL A 123 0.58 2.03 -8.14
N ASN A 124 0.94 1.20 -7.16
CA ASN A 124 2.26 0.66 -6.97
C ASN A 124 2.44 -0.57 -7.87
N THR A 125 3.56 -0.61 -8.58
CA THR A 125 3.98 -1.74 -9.43
C THR A 125 5.39 -2.16 -9.03
N PRO A 126 5.92 -3.28 -9.54
CA PRO A 126 7.29 -3.71 -9.18
C PRO A 126 8.41 -2.74 -9.59
N ILE A 127 8.12 -1.80 -10.52
CA ILE A 127 9.13 -0.92 -11.15
C ILE A 127 8.81 0.55 -10.98
N VAL A 128 7.53 0.94 -11.09
CA VAL A 128 7.10 2.34 -11.02
C VAL A 128 5.89 2.53 -10.11
N VAL A 129 5.72 3.76 -9.61
CA VAL A 129 4.54 4.20 -8.88
C VAL A 129 3.77 5.19 -9.75
N CYS A 130 2.48 4.94 -9.97
CA CYS A 130 1.60 5.83 -10.69
C CYS A 130 0.80 6.69 -9.70
N GLY A 131 1.17 7.96 -9.56
CA GLY A 131 0.42 8.96 -8.80
C GLY A 131 -0.68 9.59 -9.66
N VAL A 132 -1.93 9.51 -9.19
CA VAL A 132 -3.10 9.81 -10.01
C VAL A 132 -4.10 10.71 -9.29
N ARG A 133 -4.72 11.61 -10.06
CA ARG A 133 -5.82 12.45 -9.57
C ARG A 133 -6.86 12.68 -10.65
N GLY A 134 -8.05 12.09 -10.47
CA GLY A 134 -9.18 12.35 -11.35
C GLY A 134 -8.96 11.92 -12.81
N THR A 135 -8.53 10.69 -13.00
CA THR A 135 -8.00 10.15 -14.27
C THR A 135 -8.62 8.79 -14.56
N GLU A 136 -8.79 8.51 -15.84
CA GLU A 136 -9.11 7.19 -16.36
C GLU A 136 -7.88 6.61 -17.07
N PHE A 137 -7.38 5.47 -16.60
CA PHE A 137 -6.13 4.90 -17.09
C PHE A 137 -6.05 3.39 -16.86
N GLU A 138 -5.18 2.73 -17.61
CA GLU A 138 -4.83 1.32 -17.46
C GLU A 138 -3.40 1.17 -17.00
N THR A 139 -3.18 0.20 -16.10
CA THR A 139 -1.85 -0.25 -15.69
C THR A 139 -1.77 -1.75 -15.90
N ALA A 140 -0.77 -2.19 -16.65
CA ALA A 140 -0.46 -3.58 -16.85
C ALA A 140 0.95 -3.87 -16.31
N VAL A 141 1.09 -5.00 -15.63
CA VAL A 141 2.37 -5.58 -15.21
C VAL A 141 2.46 -6.94 -15.87
N ALA A 142 3.43 -7.11 -16.76
CA ALA A 142 3.64 -8.33 -17.50
C ALA A 142 4.24 -9.43 -16.62
N ASP A 143 4.26 -10.66 -17.16
CA ASP A 143 4.84 -11.81 -16.47
C ASP A 143 6.29 -11.56 -16.05
N ASP A 144 7.09 -10.84 -16.86
CA ASP A 144 8.49 -10.48 -16.56
C ASP A 144 8.66 -9.28 -15.62
N GLY A 145 7.57 -8.70 -15.12
CA GLY A 145 7.55 -7.50 -14.30
C GLY A 145 7.55 -6.18 -15.07
N SER A 146 7.70 -6.19 -16.40
CA SER A 146 7.59 -4.97 -17.20
C SER A 146 6.23 -4.32 -17.00
N VAL A 147 6.22 -3.00 -16.93
CA VAL A 147 5.03 -2.20 -16.69
C VAL A 147 4.67 -1.45 -17.95
N ARG A 148 3.39 -1.37 -18.27
CA ARG A 148 2.84 -0.44 -19.25
C ARG A 148 1.70 0.34 -18.62
N VAL A 149 1.73 1.66 -18.79
CA VAL A 149 0.69 2.56 -18.32
C VAL A 149 0.11 3.31 -19.51
N LYS A 150 -1.21 3.35 -19.63
CA LYS A 150 -1.94 4.04 -20.70
C LYS A 150 -3.00 4.96 -20.11
N VAL A 151 -3.09 6.21 -20.57
CA VAL A 151 -4.06 7.18 -20.06
C VAL A 151 -5.16 7.45 -21.08
N ASN A 152 -6.41 7.19 -20.68
CA ASN A 152 -7.60 7.44 -21.49
C ASN A 152 -8.15 8.85 -21.25
N GLN A 153 -8.07 9.34 -20.00
CA GLN A 153 -8.48 10.70 -19.64
C GLN A 153 -7.67 11.21 -18.45
N GLY A 154 -7.29 12.49 -18.46
CA GLY A 154 -6.58 13.12 -17.34
C GLY A 154 -5.07 12.99 -17.47
N THR A 155 -4.40 12.74 -16.35
CA THR A 155 -2.94 12.68 -16.28
C THR A 155 -2.50 11.69 -15.19
N VAL A 156 -1.38 11.01 -15.43
CA VAL A 156 -0.71 10.13 -14.47
C VAL A 156 0.74 10.58 -14.34
N ASN A 157 1.20 10.70 -13.09
CA ASN A 157 2.62 10.87 -12.79
C ASN A 157 3.23 9.48 -12.58
N VAL A 158 4.17 9.09 -13.42
CA VAL A 158 4.89 7.81 -13.33
C VAL A 158 6.25 8.09 -12.70
N GLN A 159 6.44 7.60 -11.50
CA GLN A 159 7.67 7.73 -10.73
C GLN A 159 8.43 6.41 -10.78
N GLY A 160 9.68 6.45 -11.25
CA GLY A 160 10.56 5.29 -11.31
C GLY A 160 11.97 5.65 -10.88
N ASP A 161 12.84 4.64 -10.79
CA ASP A 161 14.24 4.87 -10.40
C ASP A 161 14.94 5.81 -11.40
N GLY A 162 15.27 7.02 -10.94
CA GLY A 162 16.04 8.01 -11.69
C GLY A 162 15.26 8.87 -12.70
N LYS A 163 13.94 8.64 -12.88
CA LYS A 163 13.13 9.41 -13.82
C LYS A 163 11.65 9.44 -13.45
N ASP A 164 11.12 10.65 -13.38
CA ASP A 164 9.69 10.91 -13.25
C ASP A 164 9.14 11.45 -14.57
N GLU A 165 8.01 10.91 -15.02
CA GLU A 165 7.35 11.31 -16.26
C GLU A 165 5.87 11.59 -16.03
N THR A 166 5.34 12.56 -16.75
CA THR A 166 3.91 12.90 -16.70
C THR A 166 3.27 12.50 -18.02
N ILE A 167 2.43 11.47 -17.99
CA ILE A 167 1.69 10.99 -19.16
C ILE A 167 0.26 11.55 -19.15
N LYS A 168 -0.18 12.04 -20.32
CA LYS A 168 -1.48 12.68 -20.54
C LYS A 168 -2.39 11.77 -21.34
N LYS A 169 -3.64 12.19 -21.50
CA LYS A 169 -4.62 11.55 -22.39
C LYS A 169 -4.00 11.14 -23.73
N ASP A 170 -4.36 9.93 -24.16
CA ASP A 170 -3.95 9.28 -25.39
C ASP A 170 -2.42 9.06 -25.48
N GLN A 171 -1.78 8.92 -24.31
CA GLN A 171 -0.37 8.56 -24.20
C GLN A 171 -0.19 7.29 -23.38
N GLU A 172 0.92 6.61 -23.66
CA GLU A 172 1.39 5.46 -22.91
C GLU A 172 2.89 5.54 -22.65
N ILE A 173 3.34 4.79 -21.65
CA ILE A 173 4.74 4.63 -21.31
C ILE A 173 4.98 3.20 -20.82
N ASP A 174 6.14 2.65 -21.18
CA ASP A 174 6.62 1.39 -20.64
C ASP A 174 7.72 1.67 -19.61
N ALA A 175 7.83 0.81 -18.61
CA ALA A 175 8.97 0.75 -17.72
C ALA A 175 9.39 -0.71 -17.51
N ASP A 176 10.68 -0.97 -17.47
CA ASP A 176 11.22 -2.29 -17.17
C ASP A 176 12.50 -2.18 -16.32
N THR A 177 13.30 -3.25 -16.29
CA THR A 177 14.54 -3.31 -15.52
C THR A 177 15.52 -2.18 -15.89
N ASP A 178 15.42 -1.66 -17.11
CA ASP A 178 16.31 -0.65 -17.68
C ASP A 178 15.81 0.78 -17.36
N GLY A 179 14.64 0.89 -16.74
CA GLY A 179 14.07 2.13 -16.25
C GLY A 179 12.80 2.56 -16.99
N VAL A 180 12.46 3.84 -16.84
CA VAL A 180 11.27 4.44 -17.44
C VAL A 180 11.55 4.81 -18.90
N GLY A 181 10.75 4.24 -19.81
CA GLY A 181 10.89 4.41 -21.25
C GLY A 181 10.48 5.80 -21.77
N LYS A 182 10.20 5.86 -23.07
CA LYS A 182 9.72 7.08 -23.75
C LYS A 182 8.21 7.08 -23.83
N ILE A 183 7.62 8.27 -23.70
CA ILE A 183 6.18 8.48 -23.90
C ILE A 183 5.85 8.24 -25.38
N ARG A 184 4.81 7.43 -25.64
CA ARG A 184 4.28 7.14 -26.98
C ARG A 184 2.82 7.57 -27.07
N SER A 185 2.36 7.84 -28.29
CA SER A 185 0.96 8.17 -28.59
C SER A 185 0.14 6.90 -28.76
N THR A 186 -1.08 6.86 -28.21
CA THR A 186 -1.97 5.68 -28.24
C THR A 186 -3.07 5.82 -29.29
N LYS A 187 -2.81 6.54 -30.39
CA LYS A 187 -3.78 6.68 -31.49
C LYS A 187 -4.19 5.34 -32.10
N GLU A 188 -3.37 4.31 -31.91
CA GLU A 188 -3.69 2.92 -32.21
C GLU A 188 -4.13 2.18 -30.94
N LYS A 189 -5.03 1.20 -31.08
CA LYS A 189 -5.41 0.33 -29.95
C LYS A 189 -4.16 -0.41 -29.46
N ALA A 190 -3.90 -0.37 -28.16
CA ALA A 190 -2.80 -1.10 -27.57
C ALA A 190 -3.05 -2.59 -27.75
N ASP A 191 -2.15 -3.28 -28.44
CA ASP A 191 -2.16 -4.73 -28.54
C ASP A 191 -1.54 -5.32 -27.27
N TRP A 192 -2.38 -5.41 -26.23
CA TRP A 192 -2.01 -5.94 -24.93
C TRP A 192 -1.59 -7.41 -25.01
N GLU A 193 -2.20 -8.19 -25.90
CA GLU A 193 -1.92 -9.61 -26.03
C GLU A 193 -0.54 -9.84 -26.64
N MET A 194 -0.22 -9.15 -27.75
CA MET A 194 1.11 -9.20 -28.35
C MET A 194 2.17 -8.75 -27.35
N TRP A 195 1.95 -7.63 -26.64
CA TRP A 195 2.91 -7.15 -25.64
C TRP A 195 3.12 -8.15 -24.52
N GLN A 196 2.04 -8.72 -23.96
CA GLN A 196 2.14 -9.73 -22.90
C GLN A 196 2.88 -10.98 -23.37
N ASN A 197 2.62 -11.45 -24.60
CA ASN A 197 3.30 -12.61 -25.16
C ASN A 197 4.80 -12.35 -25.33
N GLN A 198 5.20 -11.17 -25.83
CA GLN A 198 6.62 -10.81 -25.93
C GLN A 198 7.32 -10.81 -24.57
N LYS A 199 6.68 -10.26 -23.54
CA LYS A 199 7.23 -10.21 -22.18
C LYS A 199 7.26 -11.59 -21.51
N ARG A 200 6.26 -12.43 -21.75
CA ARG A 200 6.24 -13.83 -21.33
C ARG A 200 7.39 -14.62 -21.93
N GLU A 201 7.66 -14.48 -23.22
CA GLU A 201 8.80 -15.15 -23.87
C GLU A 201 10.16 -14.64 -23.34
N ARG A 202 10.25 -13.33 -23.04
CA ARG A 202 11.43 -12.77 -22.35
C ARG A 202 11.64 -13.43 -20.98
N LEU A 203 10.59 -13.62 -20.18
CA LEU A 203 10.72 -14.31 -18.89
C LEU A 203 11.18 -15.77 -19.06
N LYS A 204 10.64 -16.51 -20.04
CA LYS A 204 11.07 -17.90 -20.31
C LYS A 204 12.56 -18.00 -20.61
N THR A 205 13.08 -17.04 -21.39
CA THR A 205 14.46 -17.06 -21.91
C THR A 205 15.48 -16.37 -21.00
N GLN A 206 15.06 -15.39 -20.20
CA GLN A 206 15.93 -14.54 -19.37
C GLN A 206 15.58 -14.61 -17.86
N GLY A 207 14.85 -15.65 -17.43
CA GLY A 207 14.29 -15.74 -16.09
C GLY A 207 15.29 -15.52 -14.95
N ARG A 208 16.52 -16.05 -15.08
CA ARG A 208 17.60 -15.81 -14.12
C ARG A 208 17.94 -14.32 -13.97
N SER A 209 18.24 -13.66 -15.08
CA SER A 209 18.63 -12.24 -15.08
C SER A 209 17.52 -11.35 -14.52
N ILE A 210 16.26 -11.63 -14.91
CA ILE A 210 15.09 -10.90 -14.40
C ILE A 210 14.94 -11.11 -12.88
N MET A 211 15.01 -12.35 -12.40
CA MET A 211 14.96 -12.66 -10.98
C MET A 211 16.08 -11.94 -10.20
N ASP A 212 17.31 -11.96 -10.71
CA ASP A 212 18.46 -11.32 -10.05
C ASP A 212 18.29 -9.80 -9.95
N ASN A 213 17.72 -9.17 -10.97
CA ASN A 213 17.41 -7.74 -10.97
C ASN A 213 16.34 -7.40 -9.91
N VAL A 214 15.26 -8.18 -9.85
CA VAL A 214 14.20 -7.96 -8.85
C VAL A 214 14.74 -8.21 -7.43
N LYS A 215 15.52 -9.28 -7.24
CA LYS A 215 16.19 -9.59 -5.97
C LYS A 215 17.09 -8.45 -5.51
N SER A 216 17.92 -7.91 -6.40
CA SER A 216 18.83 -6.81 -6.07
C SER A 216 18.07 -5.58 -5.59
N ARG A 217 16.95 -5.24 -6.23
CA ARG A 217 16.08 -4.13 -5.80
C ARG A 217 15.42 -4.39 -4.44
N ILE A 218 14.97 -5.61 -4.18
CA ILE A 218 14.44 -6.01 -2.87
C ILE A 218 15.51 -5.85 -1.79
N MET A 219 16.75 -6.26 -2.05
CA MET A 219 17.85 -6.15 -1.08
C MET A 219 18.19 -4.69 -0.76
N VAL A 220 18.27 -3.82 -1.77
CA VAL A 220 18.47 -2.37 -1.55
C VAL A 220 17.33 -1.78 -0.70
N ARG A 221 16.09 -2.18 -0.96
CA ARG A 221 14.93 -1.76 -0.14
C ARG A 221 15.02 -2.28 1.30
N LYS A 222 15.49 -3.51 1.50
CA LYS A 222 15.72 -4.09 2.83
C LYS A 222 16.74 -3.27 3.62
N GLU A 223 17.87 -2.93 3.01
CA GLU A 223 18.89 -2.09 3.65
C GLU A 223 18.34 -0.70 4.01
N ARG A 224 17.55 -0.09 3.12
CA ARG A 224 16.87 1.18 3.42
C ARG A 224 15.89 1.04 4.58
N LEU A 225 15.12 -0.04 4.64
CA LEU A 225 14.18 -0.30 5.73
C LEU A 225 14.93 -0.44 7.07
N GLU A 226 16.04 -1.18 7.08
CA GLU A 226 16.91 -1.32 8.27
C GLU A 226 17.44 0.04 8.74
N ALA A 227 17.89 0.89 7.81
CA ALA A 227 18.36 2.24 8.13
C ALA A 227 17.24 3.13 8.70
N LEU A 228 16.03 3.06 8.13
CA LEU A 228 14.87 3.80 8.65
C LEU A 228 14.49 3.35 10.05
N ARG A 229 14.47 2.04 10.31
CA ARG A 229 14.18 1.48 11.64
C ARG A 229 15.25 1.86 12.66
N ALA A 230 16.53 1.88 12.26
CA ALA A 230 17.61 2.35 13.13
C ALA A 230 17.45 3.83 13.50
N ARG A 231 17.10 4.68 12.51
CA ARG A 231 16.82 6.11 12.74
C ARG A 231 15.60 6.31 13.65
N GLN A 232 14.54 5.55 13.43
CA GLN A 232 13.32 5.60 14.25
C GLN A 232 13.64 5.33 15.73
N LYS A 233 14.41 4.28 15.99
CA LYS A 233 14.86 3.91 17.34
C LYS A 233 15.75 4.95 18.00
N ASP A 234 16.58 5.66 17.25
CA ASP A 234 17.39 6.77 17.79
C ASP A 234 16.52 7.97 18.19
N ILE A 235 15.54 8.34 17.35
CA ILE A 235 14.62 9.43 17.63
C ILE A 235 13.74 9.11 18.85
N GLU A 236 13.27 7.87 19.00
CA GLU A 236 12.54 7.43 20.19
C GLU A 236 13.33 7.64 21.47
N LYS A 237 14.61 7.24 21.49
CA LYS A 237 15.48 7.45 22.67
C LYS A 237 15.63 8.93 22.99
N LYS A 238 15.86 9.78 21.97
CA LYS A 238 15.96 11.24 22.15
C LYS A 238 14.66 11.82 22.69
N ARG A 239 13.52 11.36 22.16
CA ARG A 239 12.19 11.75 22.62
C ARG A 239 11.95 11.35 24.07
N GLU A 240 12.31 10.14 24.47
CA GLU A 240 12.17 9.69 25.87
C GLU A 240 13.00 10.53 26.84
N LEU A 241 14.21 10.93 26.44
CA LEU A 241 15.04 11.85 27.24
C LEU A 241 14.40 13.24 27.34
N ALA A 242 13.88 13.77 26.23
CA ALA A 242 13.14 15.03 26.24
C ALA A 242 11.88 14.95 27.13
N MET A 243 11.13 13.84 27.09
CA MET A 243 9.99 13.60 27.98
C MET A 243 10.38 13.62 29.46
N LYS A 244 11.54 13.05 29.83
CA LYS A 244 12.05 13.10 31.21
C LYS A 244 12.37 14.55 31.62
N ARG A 245 13.08 15.29 30.77
CA ARG A 245 13.39 16.72 30.99
C ARG A 245 12.13 17.57 31.13
N ALA A 246 11.12 17.34 30.28
CA ALA A 246 9.85 18.05 30.35
C ALA A 246 9.13 17.82 31.70
N LYS A 247 9.16 16.58 32.22
CA LYS A 247 8.61 16.25 33.55
C LYS A 247 9.35 16.95 34.70
N GLU A 248 10.63 17.24 34.52
CA GLU A 248 11.46 18.01 35.47
C GLU A 248 11.25 19.53 35.34
N GLY A 249 10.39 19.97 34.41
CA GLY A 249 9.98 21.36 34.26
C GLY A 249 10.69 22.13 33.15
N ASP A 250 11.47 21.46 32.28
CA ASP A 250 12.12 22.10 31.12
C ASP A 250 11.13 22.33 29.97
N GLN A 251 10.69 23.58 29.78
CA GLN A 251 9.76 23.92 28.70
C GLN A 251 10.35 23.74 27.29
N SER A 252 11.67 23.84 27.11
CA SER A 252 12.29 23.67 25.78
C SER A 252 12.17 22.22 25.28
N ALA A 253 12.09 21.27 26.20
CA ALA A 253 11.91 19.85 25.89
C ALA A 253 10.54 19.56 25.25
N ILE A 254 9.51 20.40 25.47
CA ILE A 254 8.19 20.23 24.86
C ILE A 254 8.26 20.40 23.34
N ASP A 255 9.00 21.41 22.87
CA ASP A 255 9.17 21.64 21.43
C ASP A 255 10.07 20.58 20.79
N GLU A 256 11.07 20.06 21.52
CA GLU A 256 11.86 18.91 21.08
C GLU A 256 10.97 17.67 20.86
N ILE A 257 10.08 17.35 21.80
CA ILE A 257 9.15 16.20 21.69
C ILE A 257 8.24 16.34 20.46
N ARG A 258 7.70 17.54 20.21
CA ARG A 258 6.86 17.80 19.03
C ARG A 258 7.62 17.51 17.74
N ARG A 259 8.84 18.04 17.59
CA ARG A 259 9.67 17.75 16.40
C ARG A 259 9.96 16.26 16.26
N TYR A 260 10.33 15.58 17.34
CA TYR A 260 10.60 14.13 17.28
C TYR A 260 9.36 13.33 16.87
N ASN A 261 8.18 13.69 17.34
CA ASN A 261 6.94 13.07 16.90
C ASN A 261 6.69 13.31 15.40
N GLU A 262 6.89 14.53 14.91
CA GLU A 262 6.76 14.83 13.48
C GLU A 262 7.74 14.03 12.61
N GLU A 263 8.98 13.83 13.07
CA GLU A 263 9.97 12.98 12.41
C GLU A 263 9.57 11.50 12.43
N LEU A 264 9.09 10.98 13.57
CA LEU A 264 8.63 9.59 13.69
C LEU A 264 7.45 9.31 12.74
N LEU A 265 6.50 10.24 12.62
CA LEU A 265 5.38 10.12 11.67
C LEU A 265 5.87 10.14 10.22
N ALA A 266 6.88 10.95 9.89
CA ALA A 266 7.46 10.99 8.55
C ALA A 266 8.19 9.68 8.20
N ILE A 267 8.95 9.12 9.15
CA ILE A 267 9.63 7.83 8.97
C ILE A 267 8.61 6.70 8.80
N ALA A 268 7.53 6.69 9.59
CA ALA A 268 6.48 5.69 9.45
C ALA A 268 5.83 5.72 8.06
N ASP A 269 5.55 6.90 7.51
CA ASP A 269 5.05 7.05 6.14
C ASP A 269 6.07 6.55 5.09
N GLU A 270 7.37 6.81 5.30
CA GLU A 270 8.42 6.32 4.40
C GLU A 270 8.55 4.79 4.45
N ILE A 271 8.44 4.20 5.64
CA ILE A 271 8.39 2.75 5.84
C ILE A 271 7.16 2.16 5.13
N ALA A 272 6.00 2.82 5.22
CA ALA A 272 4.77 2.38 4.55
C ALA A 272 4.90 2.42 3.03
N ASP A 273 5.41 3.51 2.47
CA ASP A 273 5.63 3.67 1.03
C ASP A 273 6.68 2.63 0.52
N LEU A 274 7.73 2.37 1.30
CA LEU A 274 8.72 1.32 1.01
C LEU A 274 8.12 -0.09 1.08
N GLY A 275 7.23 -0.32 2.05
CA GLY A 275 6.46 -1.55 2.23
C GLY A 275 5.64 -1.90 1.01
N ASP A 276 4.88 -0.94 0.49
CA ASP A 276 4.05 -1.16 -0.70
C ASP A 276 4.90 -1.46 -1.95
N ALA A 277 5.97 -0.68 -2.17
CA ALA A 277 6.86 -0.89 -3.31
C ALA A 277 7.55 -2.26 -3.28
N ALA A 278 8.08 -2.67 -2.12
CA ALA A 278 8.68 -3.99 -1.95
C ALA A 278 7.62 -5.11 -2.05
N GLY A 279 6.41 -4.87 -1.53
CA GLY A 279 5.28 -5.79 -1.61
C GLY A 279 4.95 -6.18 -3.06
N CYS A 280 4.96 -5.23 -4.00
CA CYS A 280 4.80 -5.53 -5.42
C CYS A 280 5.90 -6.44 -5.97
N GLN A 281 7.15 -6.23 -5.55
CA GLN A 281 8.28 -7.04 -6.00
C GLN A 281 8.24 -8.45 -5.43
N PHE A 282 7.89 -8.61 -4.15
CA PHE A 282 7.68 -9.93 -3.55
C PHE A 282 6.53 -10.67 -4.23
N GLY A 283 5.42 -9.98 -4.52
CA GLY A 283 4.30 -10.55 -5.25
C GLY A 283 4.67 -11.01 -6.66
N LEU A 284 5.53 -10.27 -7.36
CA LEU A 284 6.08 -10.66 -8.65
C LEU A 284 7.02 -11.86 -8.54
N VAL A 285 7.86 -11.92 -7.50
CA VAL A 285 8.75 -13.06 -7.25
C VAL A 285 7.95 -14.33 -6.96
N ASP A 286 6.85 -14.24 -6.20
CA ASP A 286 5.95 -15.36 -6.00
C ASP A 286 5.38 -15.87 -7.34
N HIS A 287 4.98 -14.95 -8.22
CA HIS A 287 4.50 -15.27 -9.57
C HIS A 287 5.57 -15.94 -10.43
N PHE A 288 6.82 -15.47 -10.39
CA PHE A 288 7.93 -16.14 -11.06
C PHE A 288 8.12 -17.58 -10.57
N GLY A 289 8.03 -17.80 -9.25
CA GLY A 289 8.08 -19.14 -8.67
C GLY A 289 6.95 -20.04 -9.18
N ASP A 290 5.72 -19.54 -9.18
CA ASP A 290 4.56 -20.27 -9.68
C ASP A 290 4.74 -20.66 -11.16
N LEU A 291 5.16 -19.72 -12.01
CA LEU A 291 5.43 -19.97 -13.44
C LEU A 291 6.61 -20.93 -13.65
N ALA A 292 7.66 -20.83 -12.85
CA ALA A 292 8.82 -21.72 -12.93
C ALA A 292 8.45 -23.18 -12.62
N THR A 293 7.46 -23.41 -11.75
CA THR A 293 6.94 -24.74 -11.43
C THR A 293 5.90 -25.28 -12.42
N ASP A 294 5.30 -24.43 -13.26
CA ASP A 294 4.32 -24.87 -14.27
C ASP A 294 5.04 -25.54 -15.46
N PRO A 295 4.84 -26.86 -15.70
CA PRO A 295 5.49 -27.57 -16.80
C PRO A 295 5.13 -27.00 -18.18
N ARG A 296 4.01 -26.30 -18.31
CA ARG A 296 3.56 -25.67 -19.56
C ARG A 296 4.27 -24.36 -19.86
N PHE A 297 4.85 -23.72 -18.84
CA PHE A 297 5.57 -22.45 -19.02
C PHE A 297 6.96 -22.65 -19.63
N GLN A 298 7.63 -23.77 -19.33
CA GLN A 298 8.91 -24.17 -19.93
C GLN A 298 10.03 -23.10 -19.79
N MET A 299 10.22 -22.55 -18.58
CA MET A 299 11.29 -21.59 -18.31
C MET A 299 12.67 -22.26 -18.37
N ILE A 300 13.63 -21.67 -19.11
CA ILE A 300 14.99 -22.21 -19.25
C ILE A 300 15.68 -22.33 -17.89
N ASP A 301 15.60 -21.28 -17.08
CA ASP A 301 16.19 -21.21 -15.73
C ASP A 301 15.20 -21.60 -14.62
N GLY A 302 14.14 -22.35 -14.91
CA GLY A 302 13.02 -22.59 -13.97
C GLY A 302 13.47 -23.05 -12.58
N LYS A 303 14.37 -24.04 -12.49
CA LYS A 303 14.89 -24.53 -11.19
C LYS A 303 15.57 -23.45 -10.34
N TYR A 304 16.30 -22.54 -10.98
CA TYR A 304 16.95 -21.44 -10.28
C TYR A 304 15.92 -20.43 -9.77
N VAL A 305 14.98 -20.05 -10.64
CA VAL A 305 13.92 -19.09 -10.32
C VAL A 305 13.03 -19.61 -9.19
N GLU A 306 12.68 -20.90 -9.20
CA GLU A 306 11.94 -21.55 -8.11
C GLU A 306 12.69 -21.47 -6.78
N ALA A 307 13.99 -21.81 -6.77
CA ALA A 307 14.81 -21.78 -5.57
C ALA A 307 14.98 -20.36 -4.99
N GLU A 308 15.22 -19.38 -5.86
CA GLU A 308 15.32 -17.97 -5.45
C GLU A 308 13.98 -17.43 -4.94
N ALA A 309 12.86 -17.77 -5.58
CA ALA A 309 11.53 -17.39 -5.10
C ALA A 309 11.26 -17.94 -3.69
N ALA A 310 11.61 -19.20 -3.43
CA ALA A 310 11.51 -19.79 -2.09
C ALA A 310 12.41 -19.07 -1.06
N SER A 311 13.58 -18.59 -1.48
CA SER A 311 14.45 -17.77 -0.62
C SER A 311 13.85 -16.41 -0.30
N MET A 312 13.31 -15.72 -1.31
CA MET A 312 12.69 -14.41 -1.14
C MET A 312 11.45 -14.45 -0.26
N ARG A 313 10.67 -15.54 -0.25
CA ARG A 313 9.54 -15.71 0.69
C ARG A 313 9.97 -15.65 2.15
N ARG A 314 11.15 -16.17 2.50
CA ARG A 314 11.70 -16.05 3.87
C ARG A 314 12.08 -14.62 4.20
N ILE A 315 12.69 -13.91 3.25
CA ILE A 315 13.05 -12.50 3.41
C ILE A 315 11.79 -11.64 3.55
N LYS A 316 10.75 -11.93 2.77
CA LYS A 316 9.46 -11.25 2.82
C LYS A 316 8.87 -11.25 4.23
N ALA A 317 8.86 -12.40 4.91
CA ALA A 317 8.30 -12.49 6.26
C ALA A 317 9.01 -11.55 7.25
N MET A 318 10.34 -11.49 7.23
CA MET A 318 11.11 -10.56 8.06
C MET A 318 10.85 -9.09 7.67
N PHE A 319 10.77 -8.83 6.36
CA PHE A 319 10.53 -7.50 5.82
C PHE A 319 9.15 -6.97 6.23
N ASP A 320 8.10 -7.78 6.05
CA ASP A 320 6.73 -7.45 6.44
C ASP A 320 6.64 -7.15 7.95
N GLN A 321 7.30 -7.95 8.79
CA GLN A 321 7.36 -7.70 10.23
C GLN A 321 8.00 -6.34 10.55
N MET A 322 9.14 -6.02 9.93
CA MET A 322 9.80 -4.73 10.14
C MET A 322 8.95 -3.54 9.68
N VAL A 323 8.20 -3.69 8.59
CA VAL A 323 7.26 -2.66 8.11
C VAL A 323 6.11 -2.48 9.11
N GLN A 324 5.52 -3.59 9.57
CA GLN A 324 4.45 -3.54 10.55
C GLN A 324 4.90 -2.85 11.84
N GLU A 325 5.99 -3.31 12.46
CA GLU A 325 6.53 -2.68 13.67
C GLU A 325 6.91 -1.20 13.44
N GLY A 326 7.44 -0.87 12.25
CA GLY A 326 7.80 0.50 11.88
C GLY A 326 6.61 1.45 11.79
N THR A 327 5.48 0.95 11.31
CA THR A 327 4.26 1.73 11.15
C THR A 327 3.44 1.81 12.45
N ASP A 328 3.43 0.76 13.26
CA ASP A 328 2.68 0.69 14.53
C ASP A 328 3.29 1.55 15.65
N ILE A 329 4.62 1.63 15.74
CA ILE A 329 5.32 2.47 16.74
C ILE A 329 4.87 3.93 16.71
N SER A 330 4.56 4.45 15.52
CA SER A 330 4.10 5.84 15.37
C SER A 330 2.70 6.09 15.95
N LEU A 331 1.89 5.04 16.09
CA LEU A 331 0.58 5.08 16.76
C LEU A 331 0.76 5.14 18.27
N GLU A 332 1.64 4.32 18.84
CA GLU A 332 1.97 4.38 20.28
C GLU A 332 2.54 5.76 20.65
N ALA A 333 3.37 6.32 19.78
CA ALA A 333 3.87 7.69 19.89
C ALA A 333 2.75 8.73 19.98
N MET A 334 1.69 8.55 19.19
CA MET A 334 0.54 9.44 19.11
C MET A 334 -0.37 9.32 20.33
N GLU A 335 -0.68 8.10 20.76
CA GLU A 335 -1.49 7.84 21.96
C GLU A 335 -0.82 8.45 23.19
N LYS A 336 0.48 8.22 23.35
CA LYS A 336 1.24 8.79 24.45
C LYS A 336 1.26 10.31 24.44
N MET A 337 1.35 10.93 23.26
CA MET A 337 1.26 12.39 23.13
C MET A 337 -0.11 12.93 23.54
N LEU A 338 -1.21 12.26 23.15
CA LEU A 338 -2.57 12.64 23.50
C LEU A 338 -2.84 12.50 25.00
N ASP A 339 -2.35 11.43 25.62
CA ASP A 339 -2.42 11.22 27.07
C ASP A 339 -1.66 12.30 27.83
N GLU A 340 -0.43 12.63 27.39
CA GLU A 340 0.38 13.68 28.00
C GLU A 340 -0.26 15.07 27.87
N MET A 341 -0.95 15.35 26.74
CA MET A 341 -1.74 16.58 26.56
C MET A 341 -3.01 16.61 27.42
N SER A 342 -3.64 15.45 27.64
CA SER A 342 -4.82 15.30 28.50
C SER A 342 -4.48 15.46 29.98
N ASP A 343 -3.36 14.88 30.43
CA ASP A 343 -2.90 14.99 31.83
C ASP A 343 -2.35 16.40 32.15
N GLY A 344 -1.78 17.09 31.16
CA GLY A 344 -1.35 18.49 31.26
C GLY A 344 -2.49 19.50 31.49
N GLN A 345 -3.76 19.12 31.32
CA GLN A 345 -4.91 19.98 31.65
C GLN A 345 -5.33 19.93 33.14
N ARG A 346 -4.76 19.05 33.97
CA ARG A 346 -5.13 18.98 35.40
C ARG A 346 -4.24 19.77 36.36
N GLY A 347 -3.07 20.23 35.93
CA GLY A 347 -2.21 21.03 36.80
C GLY A 347 -1.20 21.83 36.00
N SER A 348 -1.29 23.16 36.10
CA SER A 348 -0.34 24.12 35.51
C SER A 348 -0.39 24.22 33.98
N LEU A 349 -1.29 25.08 33.48
CA LEU A 349 -0.99 26.16 32.52
C LEU A 349 -2.32 26.87 32.19
N LYS A 350 -2.51 28.08 32.75
CA LYS A 350 -3.52 29.02 32.25
C LYS A 350 -3.08 29.44 30.84
N PHE A 351 -3.52 28.72 29.82
CA PHE A 351 -3.45 29.23 28.46
C PHE A 351 -4.48 30.35 28.29
N GLN A 352 -4.03 31.48 27.74
CA GLN A 352 -4.89 32.56 27.28
C GLN A 352 -5.93 31.97 26.32
N LYS A 353 -7.20 32.31 26.57
CA LYS A 353 -8.37 31.94 25.77
C LYS A 353 -8.08 32.21 24.29
N GLY A 354 -7.89 31.16 23.47
CA GLY A 354 -7.75 31.34 22.02
C GLY A 354 -7.26 30.15 21.19
N SER A 355 -6.43 29.24 21.71
CA SER A 355 -5.92 28.12 20.91
C SER A 355 -6.73 26.86 21.18
N SER A 356 -7.62 26.52 20.26
CA SER A 356 -8.40 25.27 20.28
C SER A 356 -7.67 24.19 19.47
N LYS A 357 -8.17 22.95 19.56
CA LYS A 357 -7.74 21.72 18.86
C LYS A 357 -7.37 21.85 17.37
N ASP A 358 -7.76 22.95 16.72
CA ASP A 358 -7.58 23.24 15.30
C ASP A 358 -6.17 23.70 14.94
N ASP A 359 -5.36 24.20 15.90
CA ASP A 359 -4.01 24.72 15.61
C ASP A 359 -2.95 23.61 15.40
N LEU A 360 -3.19 22.40 15.91
CA LEU A 360 -2.28 21.24 15.70
C LEU A 360 -2.45 20.59 14.32
N PHE A 361 -3.57 20.87 13.66
CA PHE A 361 -3.93 20.35 12.34
C PHE A 361 -4.32 21.52 11.44
N GLY A 362 -3.37 22.43 11.20
CA GLY A 362 -3.61 23.71 10.53
C GLY A 362 -4.65 23.65 9.41
N ASP A 363 -5.81 24.25 9.67
CA ASP A 363 -6.70 24.71 8.61
C ASP A 363 -6.32 26.15 8.33
N GLN A 364 -5.71 26.39 7.17
CA GLN A 364 -5.61 27.77 6.68
C GLN A 364 -7.02 28.27 6.45
N LYS A 365 -7.40 29.28 7.22
CA LYS A 365 -8.61 30.07 7.02
C LYS A 365 -8.76 30.37 5.53
N LYS A 366 -9.95 30.05 5.01
CA LYS A 366 -10.46 30.66 3.79
C LYS A 366 -10.49 32.19 4.01
N GLU A 367 -9.66 32.90 3.26
CA GLU A 367 -10.01 34.22 2.73
C GLU A 367 -10.12 34.12 1.21
#